data_AF-A0A945NWY3-F1
#
_entry.id   AF-A0A945NWY3-F1
#
_cell.length_a   1.000
_cell.length_b   1.000
_cell.length_c   1.000
_cell.angle_alpha   90.00
_cell.angle_beta   90.00
_cell.angle_gamma   90.00
#
_symmetry.space_group_name_H-M   'P 1'
#
loop_
_entity.id
_entity.type
_entity.pdbx_description
1 polymer ?
#
loop_
_entity_poly.entity_id
_entity_poly.type
_entity_poly.pdbx_seq_one_letter_code
_entity_poly.pdbx_strand_id
1 'polypeptide(L)'
;MTLALAKELQLRQGMSETEELRLVLVDFQDAEFGEDDWENVFAETFRMQPEEFYATLNEYTITASPEPWYEGDVVDAGPVMPSEDIRLEDIFSQTS
;
A
#
# COMPACT_ATOMS: atom_id res chain seq x y z
N MET A 1 5.43 3.14 0.48
CA MET A 1 4.23 3.34 1.32
C MET A 1 3.03 2.55 0.80
N THR A 2 2.65 2.68 -0.47
CA THR A 2 1.52 1.92 -1.06
C THR A 2 1.63 0.41 -0.84
N LEU A 3 2.78 -0.20 -1.15
CA LEU A 3 3.00 -1.63 -0.93
C LEU A 3 3.03 -2.02 0.56
N ALA A 4 3.49 -1.12 1.43
CA ALA A 4 3.44 -1.35 2.88
C ALA A 4 2.00 -1.35 3.39
N LEU A 5 1.13 -0.48 2.85
CA LEU A 5 -0.30 -0.47 3.17
C LEU A 5 -0.98 -1.76 2.70
N ALA A 6 -0.74 -2.17 1.46
CA ALA A 6 -1.23 -3.45 0.93
C ALA A 6 -0.81 -4.63 1.82
N LYS A 7 0.47 -4.68 2.20
CA LYS A 7 0.99 -5.71 3.10
C LYS A 7 0.34 -5.69 4.48
N GLU A 8 0.08 -4.51 5.03
CA GLU A 8 -0.59 -4.38 6.33
C GLU A 8 -2.03 -4.91 6.27
N LEU A 9 -2.75 -4.65 5.18
CA LEU A 9 -4.08 -5.19 4.94
C LEU A 9 -4.07 -6.71 4.86
N GLN A 10 -3.07 -7.28 4.18
CA GLN A 10 -2.84 -8.73 4.16
C GLN A 10 -2.71 -9.30 5.57
N LEU A 11 -1.81 -8.71 6.37
CA LEU A 11 -1.43 -9.23 7.69
C LEU A 11 -2.58 -9.09 8.71
N ARG A 12 -3.31 -7.97 8.68
CA ARG A 12 -4.38 -7.70 9.65
C ARG A 12 -5.73 -8.29 9.26
N GLN A 13 -6.03 -8.35 7.97
CA GLN A 13 -7.37 -8.69 7.47
C GLN A 13 -7.40 -10.01 6.70
N GLY A 14 -6.25 -10.64 6.45
CA GLY A 14 -6.16 -11.91 5.74
C GLY A 14 -6.59 -11.81 4.27
N MET A 15 -6.49 -10.60 3.69
CA MET A 15 -6.79 -10.37 2.28
C MET A 15 -5.85 -11.16 1.38
N SER A 16 -6.33 -11.53 0.19
CA SER A 16 -5.43 -11.98 -0.86
C SER A 16 -4.68 -10.81 -1.49
N GLU A 17 -3.55 -11.11 -2.11
CA GLU A 17 -2.67 -10.11 -2.72
C GLU A 17 -3.36 -9.28 -3.83
N THR A 18 -4.29 -9.90 -4.57
CA THR A 18 -5.09 -9.19 -5.57
C THR A 18 -6.09 -8.24 -4.92
N GLU A 19 -6.75 -8.67 -3.84
CA GLU A 19 -7.76 -7.86 -3.13
C GLU A 19 -7.12 -6.63 -2.46
N GLU A 20 -6.01 -6.80 -1.74
CA GLU A 20 -5.33 -5.70 -1.07
C GLU A 20 -4.79 -4.66 -2.05
N LEU A 21 -4.19 -5.10 -3.17
CA LEU A 21 -3.65 -4.19 -4.18
C LEU A 21 -4.77 -3.48 -4.94
N ARG A 22 -5.88 -4.17 -5.22
CA ARG A 22 -7.05 -3.54 -5.82
C ARG A 22 -7.65 -2.48 -4.91
N LEU A 23 -7.82 -2.79 -3.62
CA LEU A 23 -8.38 -1.85 -2.65
C LEU A 23 -7.54 -0.56 -2.60
N VAL A 24 -6.22 -0.68 -2.62
CA VAL A 24 -5.30 0.46 -2.54
C VAL A 24 -5.14 1.22 -3.87
N LEU A 25 -5.04 0.52 -5.00
CA LEU A 25 -4.72 1.11 -6.30
C LEU A 25 -5.94 1.52 -7.13
N VAL A 26 -7.11 0.97 -6.83
CA VAL A 26 -8.36 1.21 -7.55
C VAL A 26 -9.39 1.79 -6.60
N ASP A 27 -9.88 0.99 -5.65
CA ASP A 27 -11.08 1.35 -4.90
C ASP A 27 -10.89 2.62 -4.05
N PHE A 28 -9.71 2.80 -3.41
CA PHE A 28 -9.39 4.02 -2.68
C PHE A 28 -9.18 5.24 -3.58
N GLN A 29 -8.68 5.05 -4.81
CA GLN A 29 -8.52 6.16 -5.77
C GLN A 29 -9.87 6.59 -6.36
N ASP A 30 -10.80 5.63 -6.52
CA ASP A 30 -12.15 5.85 -7.01
C ASP A 30 -13.09 6.40 -5.94
N ALA A 31 -12.74 6.26 -4.66
CA ALA A 31 -13.43 6.94 -3.58
C ALA A 31 -13.19 8.45 -3.74
N GLU A 32 -14.13 9.17 -4.36
CA GLU A 32 -14.03 10.63 -4.51
C GLU A 32 -14.00 11.29 -3.12
N PHE A 33 -12.85 11.85 -2.72
CA PHE A 33 -12.73 12.63 -1.48
C PHE A 33 -11.90 13.91 -1.68
N GLY A 34 -12.24 14.94 -0.89
CA GLY A 34 -11.49 16.21 -0.82
C GLY A 34 -10.43 16.22 0.29
N GLU A 35 -9.66 17.31 0.38
CA GLU A 35 -8.59 17.49 1.37
C GLU A 35 -9.04 17.38 2.83
N ASP A 36 -10.31 17.63 3.14
CA ASP A 36 -10.82 17.60 4.52
C ASP A 36 -11.40 16.22 4.93
N ASP A 37 -11.67 15.32 3.98
CA ASP A 37 -12.38 14.05 4.24
C ASP A 37 -11.51 12.79 4.02
N TRP A 38 -10.29 12.94 3.51
CA TRP A 38 -9.44 11.80 3.14
C TRP A 38 -9.13 10.85 4.32
N GLU A 39 -8.99 11.37 5.55
CA GLU A 39 -8.71 10.55 6.74
C GLU A 39 -9.91 9.64 7.06
N ASN A 40 -11.12 10.18 6.95
CA ASN A 40 -12.35 9.42 7.15
C ASN A 40 -12.49 8.34 6.06
N VAL A 41 -12.27 8.72 4.79
CA VAL A 41 -12.35 7.76 3.68
C VAL A 41 -11.25 6.70 3.76
N PHE A 42 -10.05 7.06 4.21
CA PHE A 42 -8.97 6.11 4.49
C PHE A 42 -9.40 5.12 5.57
N ALA A 43 -9.92 5.62 6.70
CA ALA A 43 -10.36 4.80 7.81
C ALA A 43 -11.52 3.87 7.43
N GLU A 44 -12.45 4.34 6.61
CA GLU A 44 -13.57 3.54 6.11
C GLU A 44 -13.12 2.48 5.09
N THR A 45 -12.26 2.86 4.15
CA THR A 45 -11.76 1.97 3.08
C THR A 45 -10.88 0.87 3.64
N PHE A 46 -9.89 1.25 4.46
CA PHE A 46 -8.87 0.33 4.95
C PHE A 46 -9.18 -0.25 6.33
N ARG A 47 -10.28 0.18 6.96
CA ARG A 47 -10.68 -0.26 8.32
C ARG A 47 -9.57 -0.03 9.36
N MET A 48 -8.80 1.03 9.18
CA MET A 48 -7.63 1.39 9.99
C MET A 48 -7.43 2.91 9.98
N GLN A 49 -7.07 3.50 11.12
CA GLN A 49 -6.74 4.94 11.13
C GLN A 49 -5.43 5.22 10.40
N PRO A 50 -5.28 6.36 9.70
CA PRO A 50 -4.02 6.73 9.05
C PRO A 50 -2.82 6.66 10.00
N GLU A 51 -2.96 7.17 11.23
CA GLU A 51 -1.88 7.18 12.23
C GLU A 51 -1.44 5.77 12.63
N GLU A 52 -2.38 4.83 12.70
CA GLU A 52 -2.07 3.43 13.00
C GLU A 52 -1.22 2.82 11.89
N PHE A 53 -1.48 3.18 10.63
CA PHE A 53 -0.66 2.77 9.49
C PHE A 53 0.71 3.46 9.50
N TYR A 54 0.75 4.79 9.67
CA TYR A 54 2.03 5.53 9.72
C TYR A 54 2.93 5.04 10.87
N ALA A 55 2.36 4.60 11.98
CA ALA A 55 3.12 4.01 13.08
C ALA A 55 3.86 2.73 12.68
N THR A 56 3.29 1.88 11.80
CA THR A 56 3.95 0.65 11.33
C THR A 56 5.12 0.95 10.41
N LEU A 57 5.15 2.12 9.78
CA LEU A 57 6.24 2.48 8.87
C LEU A 57 7.59 2.62 9.57
N ASN A 58 7.61 2.85 10.88
CA ASN A 58 8.84 2.92 11.67
C ASN A 58 9.57 1.57 11.77
N GLU A 59 8.89 0.46 11.44
CA GLU A 59 9.48 -0.87 11.47
C GLU A 59 10.35 -1.16 10.24
N TYR A 60 10.21 -0.37 9.16
CA TYR A 60 11.01 -0.57 7.96
C TYR A 60 12.43 -0.06 8.14
N THR A 61 13.38 -0.90 7.74
CA THR A 61 14.80 -0.53 7.77
C THR A 61 15.10 0.48 6.66
N ILE A 62 15.74 1.57 7.04
CA ILE A 62 16.27 2.59 6.14
C ILE A 62 17.76 2.29 5.94
N THR A 63 18.18 2.10 4.70
CA THR A 63 19.56 1.77 4.30
C THR A 63 20.02 2.68 3.18
N ALA A 64 21.34 2.80 2.97
CA ALA A 64 21.86 3.48 1.79
C ALA A 64 21.37 2.78 0.50
N SER A 65 21.03 3.58 -0.50
CA SER A 65 20.69 3.10 -1.84
C SER A 65 21.77 2.18 -2.40
N PRO A 66 21.42 0.98 -2.88
CA PRO A 66 22.38 0.12 -3.58
C PRO A 66 22.65 0.60 -5.00
N GLU A 67 21.82 1.50 -5.51
CA GLU A 67 21.86 1.96 -6.90
C GLU A 67 22.90 3.06 -7.09
N PRO A 68 23.81 2.93 -8.08
CA PRO A 68 24.91 3.87 -8.27
C PRO A 68 24.46 5.25 -8.80
N TRP A 69 23.21 5.36 -9.24
CA TRP A 69 22.63 6.58 -9.81
C TRP A 69 21.81 7.40 -8.81
N TYR A 70 21.65 6.92 -7.57
CA TYR A 70 20.97 7.66 -6.51
C TYR A 70 21.78 7.59 -5.21
N GLU A 71 22.21 8.75 -4.74
CA GLU A 71 22.88 8.90 -3.44
C GLU A 71 21.86 9.39 -2.41
N GLY A 72 21.41 8.48 -1.56
CA GLY A 72 20.46 8.76 -0.49
C GLY A 72 20.02 7.48 0.20
N ASP A 73 19.31 7.64 1.32
CA ASP A 73 18.72 6.51 2.02
C ASP A 73 17.42 6.06 1.35
N VAL A 74 17.19 4.76 1.35
CA VAL A 74 16.02 4.08 0.81
C VAL A 74 15.43 3.14 1.85
N VAL A 75 14.12 2.95 1.77
CA VAL A 75 13.44 1.90 2.52
C VAL A 75 13.72 0.56 1.84
N ASP A 76 14.13 -0.45 2.61
CA ASP A 76 14.18 -1.82 2.11
C ASP A 76 12.77 -2.31 1.81
N ALA A 77 12.44 -2.36 0.51
CA ALA A 77 11.13 -2.77 0.02
C ALA A 77 10.97 -4.29 -0.09
N GLY A 78 12.05 -5.08 0.07
CA GLY A 78 12.01 -6.54 -0.06
C GLY A 78 10.87 -7.22 0.70
N PRO A 79 10.60 -6.86 1.97
CA PRO A 79 9.50 -7.44 2.76
C PRO A 79 8.08 -7.16 2.26
N VAL A 80 7.90 -6.13 1.42
CA VAL A 80 6.59 -5.68 0.92
C VAL A 80 6.42 -5.89 -0.58
N MET A 81 7.40 -6.49 -1.24
CA MET A 81 7.29 -6.81 -2.66
C MET A 81 6.17 -7.83 -2.88
N PRO A 82 5.24 -7.57 -3.82
CA PRO A 82 4.26 -8.56 -4.22
C PRO A 82 4.92 -9.80 -4.84
N SER A 83 4.18 -10.90 -4.90
CA SER A 83 4.60 -12.13 -5.58
C SER A 83 4.84 -11.89 -7.07
N GLU A 84 5.72 -12.68 -7.66
CA GLU A 84 5.99 -12.63 -9.11
C GLU A 84 4.82 -13.17 -9.95
N ASP A 85 3.87 -13.86 -9.31
CA ASP A 85 2.71 -14.47 -9.96
C ASP A 85 1.55 -13.47 -10.16
N ILE A 86 1.61 -12.29 -9.51
CA ILE A 86 0.54 -11.31 -9.64
C ILE A 86 0.56 -10.60 -10.99
N ARG A 87 -0.61 -10.44 -11.59
CA ARG A 87 -0.77 -9.77 -12.89
C ARG A 87 -1.57 -8.50 -12.69
N LEU A 88 -1.10 -7.41 -13.29
CA LEU A 88 -1.81 -6.12 -13.24
C LEU A 88 -3.23 -6.23 -13.80
N GLU A 89 -3.43 -7.10 -14.79
CA GLU A 89 -4.75 -7.42 -15.33
C GLU A 89 -5.73 -7.86 -14.23
N ASP A 90 -5.30 -8.69 -13.28
CA ASP A 90 -6.18 -9.19 -12.21
C ASP A 90 -6.60 -8.08 -11.24
N ILE A 91 -5.79 -7.02 -11.11
CA ILE A 91 -6.07 -5.85 -10.27
C ILE A 91 -7.03 -4.89 -10.99
N PHE A 92 -6.79 -4.59 -12.27
CA PHE A 92 -7.46 -3.50 -12.99
C PHE A 92 -8.63 -3.93 -13.91
N SER A 93 -8.82 -5.23 -14.20
CA SER A 93 -9.78 -5.70 -15.24
C SER A 93 -11.28 -5.62 -14.88
N GLN A 94 -11.69 -4.85 -13.88
CA GLN A 94 -13.12 -4.58 -13.62
C GLN A 94 -13.45 -3.10 -13.66
N THR A 95 -13.05 -2.43 -14.74
CA THR A 95 -13.67 -1.18 -15.17
C THR A 95 -14.54 -1.48 -16.38
N SER A 96 -15.85 -1.62 -16.17
CA SER A 96 -16.89 -1.64 -17.21
C SER A 96 -17.99 -0.65 -16.86
#